data_AF-A0A0G0N5C6-F1
#
_entry.id   AF-A0A0G0N5C6-F1
#
_cell.length_a   1.000
_cell.length_b   1.000
_cell.length_c   1.000
_cell.angle_alpha   90.00
_cell.angle_beta   90.00
_cell.angle_gamma   90.00
#
_symmetry.space_group_name_H-M   'P 1'
#
loop_
_entity.id
_entity.type
_entity.pdbx_description
1 polymer ?
#
loop_
_entity_poly.entity_id
_entity_poly.type
_entity_poly.pdbx_seq_one_letter_code
_entity_poly.pdbx_strand_id
1 'polypeptide(L)'
;MTYNNMNERRGGLVNRTNYRLDGEGNALYWWQYREMYERVKPYLPEEGMRITQQMADKVGFAVGVLSVNRLEWNHFDFTKTDRIDCINGFPLGKSAHIDFTRSLGIEEKDIDMNMVVNAVTGRRMARSNDHLYLAHISGIEYAEWQVRWCPLKNNPLHLLLVPNKLTEDSSVKLTKNDKERLTKVFWKVK
;
A
#
# COMPACT_ATOMS: atom_id res chain seq x y z
N MET A 1 -8.38 27.92 -41.38
CA MET A 1 -9.44 27.49 -40.45
C MET A 1 -8.77 27.10 -39.15
N THR A 2 -9.06 27.86 -38.11
CA THR A 2 -8.50 27.77 -36.77
C THR A 2 -9.33 26.78 -35.95
N TYR A 3 -8.73 25.71 -35.43
CA TYR A 3 -9.39 24.84 -34.45
C TYR A 3 -9.08 25.36 -33.05
N ASN A 4 -10.04 26.06 -32.47
CA ASN A 4 -10.03 26.49 -31.08
C ASN A 4 -10.85 25.51 -30.21
N ASN A 5 -10.21 25.05 -29.14
CA ASN A 5 -10.74 24.80 -27.80
C ASN A 5 -12.18 24.28 -27.65
N MET A 6 -12.28 23.00 -27.25
CA MET A 6 -13.33 22.52 -26.35
C MET A 6 -12.73 21.57 -25.31
N ASN A 7 -11.91 22.14 -24.41
CA ASN A 7 -11.85 21.68 -23.04
C ASN A 7 -12.63 22.71 -22.22
N GLU A 8 -13.75 22.28 -21.65
CA GLU A 8 -14.14 22.56 -20.26
C GLU A 8 -15.62 22.22 -20.02
N ARG A 9 -15.87 21.65 -18.84
CA ARG A 9 -17.19 21.41 -18.20
C ARG A 9 -17.88 20.08 -18.48
N ARG A 10 -17.23 18.97 -18.12
CA ARG A 10 -17.90 17.85 -17.42
C ARG A 10 -16.97 17.35 -16.32
N GLY A 11 -17.46 17.31 -15.08
CA GLY A 11 -16.74 16.73 -13.95
C GLY A 11 -16.18 15.37 -14.34
N GLY A 12 -14.87 15.22 -14.24
CA GLY A 12 -14.12 14.11 -14.83
C GLY A 12 -14.67 12.77 -14.39
N LEU A 13 -15.36 12.09 -15.30
CA LEU A 13 -15.62 10.67 -15.19
C LEU A 13 -14.26 9.99 -15.24
N VAL A 14 -13.80 9.49 -14.09
CA VAL A 14 -12.67 8.58 -14.02
C VAL A 14 -12.97 7.43 -14.98
N ASN A 15 -12.12 7.24 -15.99
CA ASN A 15 -12.29 6.16 -16.95
C ASN A 15 -12.06 4.84 -16.22
N ARG A 16 -13.13 4.13 -15.85
CA ARG A 16 -13.12 2.83 -15.16
C ARG A 16 -12.76 1.68 -16.12
N THR A 17 -11.68 1.87 -16.85
CA THR A 17 -11.15 0.92 -17.82
C THR A 17 -9.68 0.69 -17.51
N ASN A 18 -9.20 -0.54 -17.57
CA ASN A 18 -7.79 -0.82 -17.38
C ASN A 18 -6.98 -0.27 -18.56
N TYR A 19 -5.96 0.54 -18.27
CA TYR A 19 -5.01 1.06 -19.24
C TYR A 19 -3.71 1.46 -18.56
N ARG A 20 -2.61 1.43 -19.32
CA ARG A 20 -1.29 1.86 -18.85
C ARG A 20 -0.70 2.83 -19.86
N LEU A 21 -0.15 3.94 -19.38
CA LEU A 21 0.60 4.89 -20.21
C LEU A 21 2.04 4.39 -20.36
N ASP A 22 2.69 4.78 -21.46
CA ASP A 22 4.07 4.41 -21.71
C ASP A 22 5.00 4.92 -20.59
N GLY A 23 5.86 4.02 -20.10
CA GLY A 23 6.80 4.32 -19.01
C GLY A 23 6.24 4.16 -17.58
N GLU A 24 4.94 3.95 -17.42
CA GLU A 24 4.35 3.73 -16.09
C GLU A 24 4.64 2.33 -15.51
N GLY A 25 4.69 2.28 -14.18
CA GLY A 25 4.74 1.04 -13.42
C GLY A 25 3.55 0.13 -13.70
N ASN A 26 3.76 -1.19 -13.62
CA ASN A 26 2.73 -2.17 -13.95
C ASN A 26 1.43 -2.00 -13.14
N ALA A 27 1.51 -1.60 -11.87
CA ALA A 27 0.33 -1.44 -11.01
C ALA A 27 -0.68 -0.42 -11.54
N LEU A 28 -0.23 0.63 -12.25
CA LEU A 28 -1.09 1.68 -12.80
C LEU A 28 -1.94 1.21 -13.99
N TYR A 29 -1.75 -0.01 -14.48
CA TYR A 29 -2.64 -0.64 -15.46
C TYR A 29 -4.08 -0.78 -14.93
N TRP A 30 -4.23 -1.07 -13.63
CA TRP A 30 -5.53 -1.32 -13.01
C TRP A 30 -6.21 0.00 -12.64
N TRP A 31 -7.42 0.23 -13.14
CA TRP A 31 -8.10 1.52 -12.95
C TRP A 31 -8.36 1.81 -11.47
N GLN A 32 -8.65 0.80 -10.65
CA GLN A 32 -8.82 0.91 -9.21
C GLN A 32 -7.54 1.42 -8.55
N TYR A 33 -6.41 0.80 -8.88
CA TYR A 33 -5.11 1.21 -8.36
C TYR A 33 -4.79 2.65 -8.76
N ARG A 34 -5.02 3.00 -10.02
CA ARG A 34 -4.80 4.36 -10.53
C ARG A 34 -5.70 5.37 -9.85
N GLU A 35 -7.00 5.09 -9.74
CA GLU A 35 -7.96 5.98 -9.09
C GLU A 35 -7.55 6.24 -7.63
N MET A 36 -7.11 5.19 -6.93
CA MET A 36 -6.60 5.34 -5.58
C MET A 36 -5.33 6.19 -5.54
N TYR A 37 -4.37 5.92 -6.41
CA TYR A 37 -3.13 6.71 -6.52
C TYR A 37 -3.40 8.19 -6.80
N GLU A 38 -4.24 8.49 -7.78
CA GLU A 38 -4.62 9.85 -8.12
C GLU A 38 -5.37 10.56 -6.98
N ARG A 39 -6.20 9.82 -6.22
CA ARG A 39 -6.88 10.32 -5.03
C ARG A 39 -5.92 10.67 -3.90
N VAL A 40 -4.94 9.80 -3.61
CA VAL A 40 -4.06 10.00 -2.44
C VAL A 40 -2.83 10.86 -2.72
N LYS A 41 -2.29 10.85 -3.96
CA LYS A 41 -1.02 11.52 -4.28
C LYS A 41 -0.92 12.99 -3.84
N PRO A 42 -1.98 13.83 -3.86
CA PRO A 42 -1.85 15.23 -3.43
C PRO A 42 -1.68 15.39 -1.91
N TYR A 43 -1.94 14.32 -1.15
CA TYR A 43 -1.95 14.32 0.32
C TYR A 43 -0.83 13.48 0.92
N LEU A 44 -0.08 12.76 0.09
CA LEU A 44 1.08 12.00 0.56
C LEU A 44 2.21 12.96 0.93
N PRO A 45 2.98 12.65 1.98
CA PRO A 45 4.11 13.49 2.37
C PRO A 45 5.25 13.35 1.37
N GLU A 46 6.42 13.93 1.66
CA GLU A 46 7.62 13.58 0.91
C GLU A 46 7.97 12.09 1.08
N GLU A 47 8.66 11.53 0.09
CA GLU A 47 9.11 10.14 0.13
C GLU A 47 9.98 9.86 1.38
N GLY A 48 9.71 8.74 2.06
CA GLY A 48 10.35 8.33 3.31
C GLY A 48 9.72 8.92 4.58
N MET A 49 8.83 9.91 4.45
CA MET A 49 8.18 10.54 5.59
C MET A 49 7.05 9.69 6.15
N ARG A 50 6.80 9.88 7.45
CA ARG A 50 5.73 9.20 8.18
C ARG A 50 4.36 9.67 7.68
N ILE A 51 3.47 8.72 7.47
CA ILE A 51 2.03 8.94 7.27
C ILE A 51 1.33 8.80 8.62
N THR A 52 0.43 9.72 8.94
CA THR A 52 -0.39 9.67 10.17
C THR A 52 -1.83 9.26 9.86
N GLN A 53 -2.57 8.81 10.89
CA GLN A 53 -4.00 8.51 10.74
C GLN A 53 -4.79 9.72 10.20
N GLN A 54 -4.47 10.94 10.64
CA GLN A 54 -5.12 12.16 10.15
C GLN A 54 -4.93 12.36 8.63
N MET A 55 -3.77 11.99 8.07
CA MET A 55 -3.54 12.06 6.62
C MET A 55 -4.36 11.00 5.90
N ALA A 56 -4.41 9.78 6.44
CA ALA A 56 -5.22 8.70 5.87
C ALA A 56 -6.73 9.02 5.92
N ASP A 57 -7.22 9.66 6.97
CA ASP A 57 -8.65 10.02 7.12
C ASP A 57 -9.10 11.08 6.09
N LYS A 58 -8.21 12.00 5.68
CA LYS A 58 -8.54 13.02 4.67
C LYS A 58 -8.92 12.42 3.30
N VAL A 59 -8.35 11.26 2.98
CA VAL A 59 -8.52 10.57 1.69
C VAL A 59 -9.21 9.21 1.81
N GLY A 60 -9.41 8.73 3.05
CA GLY A 60 -10.13 7.52 3.39
C GLY A 60 -9.41 6.24 2.99
N PHE A 61 -8.19 5.99 3.48
CA PHE A 61 -7.48 4.74 3.20
C PHE A 61 -7.05 3.93 4.42
N ALA A 62 -6.95 2.63 4.20
CA ALA A 62 -6.31 1.68 5.10
C ALA A 62 -4.96 1.21 4.53
N VAL A 63 -4.12 0.64 5.39
CA VAL A 63 -2.88 -0.02 5.01
C VAL A 63 -3.16 -1.48 4.71
N GLY A 64 -2.77 -1.94 3.53
CA GLY A 64 -2.90 -3.32 3.07
C GLY A 64 -1.60 -4.11 3.14
N VAL A 65 -1.72 -5.40 3.50
CA VAL A 65 -0.66 -6.41 3.41
C VAL A 65 -1.23 -7.66 2.73
N LEU A 66 -0.45 -8.22 1.81
CA LEU A 66 -0.73 -9.54 1.24
C LEU A 66 0.05 -10.61 2.01
N SER A 67 -0.64 -11.67 2.39
CA SER A 67 -0.04 -12.84 3.03
C SER A 67 -0.58 -14.12 2.39
N VAL A 68 0.28 -15.13 2.36
CA VAL A 68 -0.08 -16.48 1.94
C VAL A 68 -0.52 -17.24 3.18
N ASN A 69 -1.71 -17.83 3.15
CA ASN A 69 -2.40 -18.40 4.30
C ASN A 69 -2.74 -17.33 5.35
N ARG A 70 -2.81 -17.75 6.62
CA ARG A 70 -3.08 -16.85 7.74
C ARG A 70 -1.90 -15.90 7.94
N LEU A 71 -2.19 -14.62 8.17
CA LEU A 71 -1.18 -13.65 8.59
C LEU A 71 -0.65 -14.04 9.98
N GLU A 72 0.66 -14.23 10.05
CA GLU A 72 1.39 -14.63 11.26
C GLU A 72 2.59 -13.71 11.49
N TRP A 73 3.13 -13.72 12.71
CA TRP A 73 4.23 -12.83 13.12
C TRP A 73 5.48 -12.95 12.25
N ASN A 74 5.78 -14.13 11.71
CA ASN A 74 6.93 -14.39 10.84
C ASN A 74 6.82 -13.72 9.46
N HIS A 75 5.60 -13.32 9.05
CA HIS A 75 5.43 -12.52 7.83
C HIS A 75 6.09 -11.15 7.97
N PHE A 76 6.29 -10.67 9.20
CA PHE A 76 6.97 -9.42 9.50
C PHE A 76 8.48 -9.60 9.76
N ASP A 77 9.04 -10.77 9.42
CA ASP A 77 10.49 -10.90 9.28
C ASP A 77 10.98 -10.13 8.05
N PHE A 78 12.10 -9.42 8.23
CA PHE A 78 12.73 -8.66 7.15
C PHE A 78 13.41 -9.59 6.16
N THR A 79 12.92 -9.58 4.93
CA THR A 79 13.42 -10.37 3.82
C THR A 79 14.55 -9.64 3.10
N LYS A 80 15.15 -10.29 2.08
CA LYS A 80 16.12 -9.64 1.20
C LYS A 80 15.50 -8.46 0.44
N THR A 81 14.24 -8.58 0.02
CA THR A 81 13.53 -7.50 -0.68
C THR A 81 13.35 -6.28 0.20
N ASP A 82 12.90 -6.48 1.44
CA ASP A 82 12.75 -5.42 2.45
C ASP A 82 14.08 -4.66 2.69
N ARG A 83 15.23 -5.35 2.55
CA ARG A 83 16.57 -4.75 2.68
C ARG A 83 17.03 -3.97 1.44
N ILE A 84 16.53 -4.29 0.25
CA ILE A 84 16.84 -3.53 -0.97
C ILE A 84 16.19 -2.16 -0.88
N ASP A 85 14.98 -2.07 -0.34
CA ASP A 85 14.28 -0.80 -0.13
C ASP A 85 15.06 0.12 0.83
N CYS A 86 15.79 -0.46 1.80
CA CYS A 86 16.68 0.26 2.71
C CYS A 86 17.92 0.86 2.02
N ILE A 87 18.39 0.28 0.91
CA ILE A 87 19.55 0.79 0.15
C ILE A 87 19.25 2.14 -0.51
N ASN A 88 17.97 2.49 -0.70
CA ASN A 88 17.55 3.79 -1.20
C ASN A 88 17.54 4.89 -0.11
N GLY A 89 18.18 4.65 1.04
CA GLY A 89 18.29 5.62 2.13
C GLY A 89 17.16 5.58 3.16
N PHE A 90 16.25 4.60 3.07
CA PHE A 90 15.15 4.43 4.02
C PHE A 90 15.52 3.48 5.16
N PRO A 91 14.91 3.63 6.36
CA PRO A 91 15.07 2.65 7.42
C PRO A 91 14.52 1.28 7.01
N LEU A 92 15.12 0.21 7.53
CA LEU A 92 14.64 -1.16 7.30
C LEU A 92 13.20 -1.31 7.81
N GLY A 93 12.30 -1.67 6.91
CA GLY A 93 10.87 -1.83 7.19
C GLY A 93 10.26 -2.98 6.41
N LYS A 94 9.01 -3.30 6.73
CA LYS A 94 8.24 -4.31 6.01
C LYS A 94 7.40 -3.68 4.90
N SER A 95 7.45 -4.25 3.69
CA SER A 95 6.59 -3.82 2.59
C SER A 95 5.10 -3.95 2.92
N ALA A 96 4.36 -2.88 2.62
CA ALA A 96 2.91 -2.81 2.65
C ALA A 96 2.43 -1.95 1.47
N HIS A 97 1.13 -1.68 1.39
CA HIS A 97 0.58 -0.77 0.37
C HIS A 97 -0.60 0.02 0.92
N ILE A 98 -0.92 1.15 0.30
CA ILE A 98 -2.21 1.80 0.47
C ILE A 98 -3.26 0.92 -0.19
N ASP A 99 -4.31 0.57 0.53
CA ASP A 99 -5.42 -0.20 -0.02
C ASP A 99 -6.15 0.58 -1.11
N PHE A 100 -6.37 -0.07 -2.25
CA PHE A 100 -7.09 0.46 -3.41
C PHE A 100 -8.34 -0.37 -3.71
N THR A 101 -8.81 -1.15 -2.73
CA THR A 101 -10.00 -1.99 -2.84
C THR A 101 -11.13 -1.40 -1.99
N ARG A 102 -11.23 -1.82 -0.72
CA ARG A 102 -12.26 -1.35 0.22
C ARG A 102 -12.18 0.15 0.47
N SER A 103 -10.98 0.73 0.44
CA SER A 103 -10.75 2.19 0.56
C SER A 103 -11.31 2.98 -0.62
N LEU A 104 -11.52 2.33 -1.77
CA LEU A 104 -12.27 2.88 -2.91
C LEU A 104 -13.77 2.57 -2.85
N GLY A 105 -14.25 1.88 -1.81
CA GLY A 105 -15.64 1.48 -1.66
C GLY A 105 -16.02 0.25 -2.48
N ILE A 106 -15.04 -0.54 -2.95
CA ILE A 106 -15.32 -1.81 -3.63
C ILE A 106 -15.84 -2.80 -2.60
N GLU A 107 -17.00 -3.39 -2.87
CA GLU A 107 -17.57 -4.44 -2.02
C GLU A 107 -16.65 -5.66 -2.00
N GLU A 108 -16.57 -6.31 -0.86
CA GLU A 108 -15.68 -7.45 -0.61
C GLU A 108 -15.81 -8.57 -1.66
N LYS A 109 -17.05 -8.87 -2.06
CA LYS A 109 -17.36 -9.88 -3.09
C LYS A 109 -16.86 -9.53 -4.49
N ASP A 110 -16.60 -8.25 -4.76
CA ASP A 110 -16.19 -7.72 -6.06
C ASP A 110 -14.68 -7.45 -6.13
N ILE A 111 -13.93 -7.77 -5.07
CA ILE A 111 -12.48 -7.62 -5.03
C ILE A 111 -11.84 -8.73 -5.86
N ASP A 112 -11.30 -8.37 -7.02
CA ASP A 112 -10.47 -9.27 -7.82
C ASP A 112 -9.07 -9.42 -7.21
N MET A 113 -8.81 -10.56 -6.57
CA MET A 113 -7.51 -10.86 -5.97
C MET A 113 -6.38 -10.98 -7.00
N ASN A 114 -6.65 -11.32 -8.27
CA ASN A 114 -5.61 -11.33 -9.30
C ASN A 114 -5.10 -9.92 -9.57
N MET A 115 -6.02 -8.95 -9.65
CA MET A 115 -5.66 -7.53 -9.72
C MET A 115 -4.81 -7.13 -8.51
N VAL A 116 -5.24 -7.45 -7.29
CA VAL A 116 -4.54 -7.03 -6.06
C VAL A 116 -3.11 -7.60 -6.04
N VAL A 117 -2.97 -8.90 -6.26
CA VAL A 117 -1.67 -9.59 -6.29
C VAL A 117 -0.79 -9.05 -7.43
N ASN A 118 -1.37 -8.76 -8.60
CA ASN A 118 -0.63 -8.22 -9.73
C ASN A 118 -0.12 -6.81 -9.49
N ALA A 119 -0.95 -5.93 -8.94
CA ALA A 119 -0.57 -4.56 -8.66
C ALA A 119 0.49 -4.48 -7.54
N VAL A 120 0.34 -5.26 -6.47
CA VAL A 120 1.22 -5.17 -5.30
C VAL A 120 2.54 -5.92 -5.50
N THR A 121 2.51 -7.11 -6.12
CA THR A 121 3.70 -7.98 -6.20
C THR A 121 4.18 -8.24 -7.63
N GLY A 122 3.50 -7.73 -8.66
CA GLY A 122 3.80 -8.02 -10.07
C GLY A 122 3.48 -9.46 -10.52
N ARG A 123 2.91 -10.30 -9.65
CA ARG A 123 2.55 -11.69 -9.99
C ARG A 123 1.29 -11.68 -10.84
N ARG A 124 1.24 -12.47 -11.91
CA ARG A 124 0.07 -12.45 -12.83
C ARG A 124 -1.21 -13.01 -12.22
N MET A 125 -1.10 -13.98 -11.32
CA MET A 125 -2.26 -14.68 -10.75
C MET A 125 -2.12 -14.78 -9.24
N ALA A 126 -3.24 -14.60 -8.54
CA ALA A 126 -3.37 -14.93 -7.14
C ALA A 126 -3.42 -16.44 -6.94
N ARG A 127 -2.87 -16.89 -5.82
CA ARG A 127 -3.04 -18.25 -5.32
C ARG A 127 -4.33 -18.33 -4.52
N SER A 128 -4.90 -19.53 -4.41
CA SER A 128 -6.10 -19.77 -3.60
C SER A 128 -5.94 -19.42 -2.12
N ASN A 129 -4.69 -19.38 -1.64
CA ASN A 129 -4.34 -19.00 -0.29
C ASN A 129 -3.72 -17.60 -0.17
N ASP A 130 -3.68 -16.79 -1.24
CA ASP A 130 -3.36 -15.36 -1.09
C ASP A 130 -4.55 -14.66 -0.41
N HIS A 131 -4.25 -13.87 0.62
CA HIS A 131 -5.24 -13.14 1.40
C HIS A 131 -4.81 -11.67 1.55
N LEU A 132 -5.78 -10.77 1.46
CA LEU A 132 -5.61 -9.35 1.75
C LEU A 132 -5.99 -9.07 3.21
N TYR A 133 -5.09 -8.39 3.92
CA TYR A 133 -5.31 -7.92 5.27
C TYR A 133 -5.20 -6.40 5.30
N LEU A 134 -6.09 -5.74 6.03
CA LEU A 134 -6.11 -4.29 6.17
C LEU A 134 -5.93 -3.88 7.63
N ALA A 135 -5.34 -2.72 7.86
CA ALA A 135 -5.20 -2.09 9.17
C ALA A 135 -5.38 -0.57 9.05
N HIS A 136 -5.94 0.05 10.10
CA HIS A 136 -5.85 1.50 10.28
C HIS A 136 -4.45 1.88 10.78
N ILE A 137 -3.96 3.07 10.40
CA ILE A 137 -2.65 3.57 10.83
C ILE A 137 -2.59 3.66 12.36
N SER A 138 -3.66 4.11 13.01
CA SER A 138 -3.74 4.18 14.48
C SER A 138 -3.52 2.82 15.16
N GLY A 139 -4.01 1.72 14.57
CA GLY A 139 -3.75 0.37 15.04
C GLY A 139 -2.27 0.00 14.91
N ILE A 140 -1.65 0.31 13.76
CA ILE A 140 -0.23 0.08 13.52
C ILE A 140 0.64 0.88 14.51
N GLU A 141 0.29 2.14 14.77
CA GLU A 141 0.95 3.00 15.76
C GLU A 141 0.81 2.46 17.18
N TYR A 142 -0.37 1.96 17.55
CA TYR A 142 -0.59 1.26 18.82
C TYR A 142 0.27 0.00 18.98
N ALA A 143 0.61 -0.67 17.88
CA ALA A 143 1.53 -1.80 17.88
C ALA A 143 3.02 -1.40 17.99
N GLU A 144 3.34 -0.10 18.13
CA GLU A 144 4.68 0.49 18.15
C GLU A 144 5.41 0.45 16.80
N TRP A 145 4.66 0.57 15.71
CA TRP A 145 5.18 0.70 14.36
C TRP A 145 4.71 1.99 13.72
N GLN A 146 5.47 2.53 12.77
CA GLN A 146 5.10 3.68 11.97
C GLN A 146 4.90 3.27 10.51
N VAL A 147 4.06 4.00 9.80
CA VAL A 147 3.82 3.85 8.37
C VAL A 147 4.57 4.95 7.65
N ARG A 148 5.39 4.62 6.65
CA ARG A 148 6.11 5.59 5.82
C ARG A 148 5.72 5.42 4.36
N TRP A 149 5.58 6.53 3.65
CA TRP A 149 5.39 6.49 2.21
C TRP A 149 6.73 6.18 1.54
N CYS A 150 6.77 5.16 0.68
CA CYS A 150 7.99 4.74 0.00
C CYS A 150 7.60 4.19 -1.38
N PRO A 151 7.21 5.05 -2.33
CA PRO A 151 6.72 4.60 -3.63
C PRO A 151 7.79 3.80 -4.37
N LEU A 152 7.41 2.68 -4.97
CA LEU A 152 8.29 1.91 -5.85
C LEU A 152 7.90 2.16 -7.30
N LYS A 153 8.87 2.08 -8.22
CA LYS A 153 8.65 2.29 -9.67
C LYS A 153 7.45 1.48 -10.21
N ASN A 154 7.28 0.23 -9.75
CA ASN A 154 6.20 -0.65 -10.18
C ASN A 154 5.00 -0.68 -9.22
N ASN A 155 5.11 -0.06 -8.04
CA ASN A 155 4.06 0.00 -7.02
C ASN A 155 4.11 1.39 -6.31
N PRO A 156 3.58 2.46 -6.93
CA PRO A 156 3.57 3.82 -6.36
C PRO A 156 2.83 3.99 -5.01
N LEU A 157 1.87 3.10 -4.72
CA LEU A 157 1.15 3.03 -3.44
C LEU A 157 1.91 2.23 -2.37
N HIS A 158 3.16 1.85 -2.61
CA HIS A 158 3.98 1.11 -1.64
C HIS A 158 4.24 1.94 -0.38
N LEU A 159 4.24 1.23 0.74
CA LEU A 159 4.48 1.74 2.08
C LEU A 159 5.54 0.89 2.77
N LEU A 160 6.25 1.49 3.72
CA LEU A 160 7.11 0.77 4.66
C LEU A 160 6.51 0.83 6.06
N LEU A 161 6.38 -0.33 6.69
CA LEU A 161 6.08 -0.46 8.11
C LEU A 161 7.39 -0.56 8.88
N VAL A 162 7.69 0.44 9.71
CA VAL A 162 8.97 0.54 10.42
C VAL A 162 8.70 0.50 11.94
N PRO A 163 9.25 -0.48 12.67
CA PRO A 163 9.14 -0.51 14.13
C PRO A 163 9.82 0.72 14.74
N ASN A 164 9.20 1.33 15.75
CA ASN A 164 9.77 2.51 16.41
C ASN A 164 11.15 2.24 17.03
N LYS A 165 11.36 1.03 17.55
CA LYS A 165 12.66 0.58 18.08
C LYS A 165 13.81 0.68 17.07
N LEU A 166 13.54 0.45 15.78
CA LEU A 166 14.58 0.54 14.73
C LEU A 166 14.88 1.96 14.28
N THR A 167 13.95 2.90 14.50
CA THR A 167 14.23 4.32 14.28
C THR A 167 15.07 4.93 15.40
N GLU A 168 15.03 4.36 16.59
CA GLU A 168 15.85 4.77 17.73
C GLU A 168 17.23 4.09 17.69
N ASP A 169 17.27 2.79 17.40
CA ASP A 169 18.48 2.00 17.28
C ASP A 169 18.33 0.90 16.21
N SER A 170 19.02 1.12 15.09
CA SER A 170 19.02 0.19 13.94
C SER A 170 19.59 -1.21 14.23
N SER A 171 20.27 -1.40 15.36
CA SER A 171 20.87 -2.68 15.76
C SER A 171 19.92 -3.59 16.54
N VAL A 172 18.78 -3.05 17.00
CA VAL A 172 17.81 -3.79 17.80
C VAL A 172 17.19 -4.94 16.99
N LYS A 173 17.14 -6.13 17.60
CA LYS A 173 16.42 -7.27 17.02
C LYS A 173 14.96 -7.24 17.47
N LEU A 174 14.04 -7.31 16.51
CA LEU A 174 12.62 -7.45 16.80
C LEU A 174 12.32 -8.82 17.40
N THR A 175 11.56 -8.81 18.50
CA THR A 175 11.08 -10.04 19.12
C THR A 175 9.85 -10.58 18.39
N LYS A 176 9.48 -11.84 18.67
CA LYS A 176 8.20 -12.40 18.24
C LYS A 176 7.01 -11.55 18.72
N ASN A 177 7.05 -11.09 19.97
CA ASN A 177 5.98 -10.29 20.57
C ASN A 177 5.79 -8.94 19.86
N ASP A 178 6.88 -8.29 19.42
CA ASP A 178 6.82 -7.04 18.65
C ASP A 178 6.03 -7.23 17.34
N LYS A 179 6.27 -8.34 16.65
CA LYS A 179 5.60 -8.68 15.38
C LYS A 179 4.18 -9.20 15.59
N GLU A 180 3.92 -9.96 16.65
CA GLU A 180 2.58 -10.45 16.98
C GLU A 180 1.62 -9.30 17.34
N ARG A 181 2.10 -8.26 18.02
CA ARG A 181 1.29 -7.05 18.27
C ARG A 181 0.83 -6.44 16.96
N LEU A 182 1.73 -6.31 15.99
CA LEU A 182 1.37 -5.82 14.66
C LEU A 182 0.38 -6.75 13.94
N THR A 183 0.59 -8.06 13.96
CA THR A 183 -0.35 -9.01 13.32
C THR A 183 -1.79 -8.84 13.81
N LYS A 184 -1.99 -8.54 15.11
CA LYS A 184 -3.32 -8.43 15.73
C LYS A 184 -4.12 -7.20 15.29
N VAL A 185 -3.50 -6.19 14.70
CA VAL A 185 -4.20 -4.96 14.27
C VAL A 185 -4.75 -5.07 12.86
N PHE A 186 -4.32 -6.10 12.13
CA PHE A 186 -4.80 -6.40 10.79
C PHE A 186 -6.05 -7.27 10.83
N TRP A 187 -7.10 -6.88 10.09
CA TRP A 187 -8.25 -7.73 9.82
C TRP A 187 -8.17 -8.28 8.40
N LYS A 188 -8.58 -9.54 8.23
CA LYS A 188 -8.70 -10.16 6.92
C LYS A 188 -9.89 -9.56 6.17
N VAL A 189 -9.68 -9.21 4.90
CA VAL A 189 -10.76 -9.01 3.92
C VAL A 189 -11.22 -10.41 3.52
N LYS A 190 -12.43 -10.78 3.94
CA LYS A 190 -13.00 -12.13 3.85
C LYS A 190 -13.30 -12.53 2.41
#